data_AF-A0A2Z7BM22-F1
#
_entry.id   AF-A0A2Z7BM22-F1
#
_cell.length_a   1.000
_cell.length_b   1.000
_cell.length_c   1.000
_cell.angle_alpha   90.00
_cell.angle_beta   90.00
_cell.angle_gamma   90.00
#
_symmetry.space_group_name_H-M   'P 1'
#
loop_
_entity.id
_entity.type
_entity.pdbx_description
1 polymer ?
#
loop_
_entity_poly.entity_id
_entity_poly.type
_entity_poly.pdbx_seq_one_letter_code
_entity_poly.pdbx_strand_id
1 'polypeptide(L)'
;MDDDMWYVITEGPLKIMKPNLAVAVTSGEPQFLTKARHEYTNEDKKKANLDNVAKDILFKTLDKDKNMFSKIKNCATAKGMSSQKDR
;
A
#
# COMPACT_ATOMS: atom_id res chain seq x y z
N MET A 1 15.86 0.91 3.30
CA MET A 1 15.12 1.22 4.55
C MET A 1 14.45 2.58 4.40
N ASP A 2 15.13 3.57 3.82
CA ASP A 2 14.51 4.84 3.42
C ASP A 2 13.57 4.71 2.22
N ASP A 3 13.92 3.84 1.26
CA ASP A 3 13.11 3.61 0.04
C ASP A 3 11.71 3.04 0.34
N ASP A 4 11.60 2.19 1.37
CA ASP A 4 10.31 1.57 1.74
C ASP A 4 9.32 2.61 2.27
N MET A 5 9.79 3.63 2.99
CA MET A 5 8.95 4.73 3.47
C MET A 5 8.55 5.65 2.33
N TRP A 6 9.47 5.96 1.42
CA TRP A 6 9.17 6.73 0.21
C TRP A 6 8.14 6.02 -0.67
N TYR A 7 8.26 4.71 -0.83
CA TYR A 7 7.28 3.89 -1.55
C TYR A 7 5.88 4.01 -0.96
N VAL A 8 5.74 4.03 0.37
CA VAL A 8 4.43 4.20 1.01
C VAL A 8 3.80 5.55 0.67
N ILE A 9 4.63 6.58 0.53
CA ILE A 9 4.20 7.94 0.24
C ILE A 9 3.80 8.08 -1.24
N THR A 10 4.56 7.49 -2.17
CA THR A 10 4.31 7.65 -3.62
C THR A 10 3.35 6.62 -4.20
N GLU A 11 3.51 5.34 -3.83
CA GLU A 11 2.75 4.21 -4.38
C GLU A 11 1.61 3.75 -3.45
N GLY A 12 1.61 4.22 -2.20
CA GLY A 12 0.60 3.88 -1.21
C GLY A 12 0.96 2.68 -0.34
N PRO A 13 0.00 2.13 0.42
CA PRO A 13 0.29 1.19 1.50
C PRO A 13 1.06 -0.06 1.08
N LEU A 14 2.07 -0.45 1.87
CA LEU A 14 2.87 -1.66 1.61
C LEU A 14 1.99 -2.91 1.68
N LYS A 15 1.97 -3.68 0.59
CA LYS A 15 1.28 -4.97 0.53
C LYS A 15 2.26 -6.09 0.87
N ILE A 16 1.96 -6.82 1.93
CA ILE A 16 2.72 -8.02 2.30
C ILE A 16 2.15 -9.20 1.53
N MET A 17 2.94 -9.76 0.62
CA MET A 17 2.48 -10.77 -0.34
C MET A 17 3.19 -12.12 -0.14
N LYS A 18 2.50 -13.20 -0.49
CA LYS A 18 3.04 -14.57 -0.61
C LYS A 18 2.80 -15.11 -2.01
N PRO A 19 3.67 -16.01 -2.51
CA PRO A 19 3.39 -16.72 -3.75
C PRO A 19 2.12 -17.55 -3.62
N ASN A 20 1.26 -17.48 -4.63
CA ASN A 20 0.08 -18.30 -4.78
C ASN A 20 0.43 -19.54 -5.59
N LEU A 21 0.99 -20.55 -4.90
CA LEU A 21 1.49 -21.78 -5.53
C LEU A 21 0.39 -22.54 -6.31
N ALA A 22 -0.84 -22.53 -5.82
CA ALA A 22 -1.96 -23.21 -6.47
C ALA A 22 -2.25 -22.66 -7.88
N VAL A 23 -2.09 -21.35 -8.06
CA VAL A 23 -2.36 -20.70 -9.35
C VAL A 23 -1.10 -20.58 -10.21
N ALA A 24 0.08 -20.43 -9.61
CA ALA A 24 1.33 -20.42 -10.36
C ALA A 24 1.57 -21.73 -11.13
N VAL A 25 1.18 -22.87 -10.54
CA VAL A 25 1.29 -24.19 -11.19
C VAL A 25 0.34 -24.33 -12.37
N THR A 26 -0.84 -23.68 -12.34
CA THR A 26 -1.86 -23.80 -13.40
C THR A 26 -1.71 -22.77 -14.51
N SER A 27 -1.21 -21.57 -14.19
CA SER A 27 -1.00 -20.48 -15.16
C SER A 27 0.43 -20.41 -15.73
N GLY A 28 1.40 -21.07 -15.09
CA GLY A 28 2.81 -20.97 -15.47
C GLY A 28 3.48 -19.65 -15.09
N GLU A 29 2.75 -18.71 -14.47
CA GLU A 29 3.25 -17.39 -14.08
C GLU A 29 3.20 -17.20 -12.55
N PRO A 30 4.21 -16.56 -11.93
CA PRO A 30 4.18 -16.25 -10.51
C PRO A 30 3.00 -15.33 -10.15
N GLN A 31 1.98 -15.89 -9.52
CA GLN A 31 0.91 -15.11 -8.92
C GLN A 31 1.17 -14.89 -7.43
N PHE A 32 0.73 -13.74 -6.91
CA PHE A 32 0.93 -13.36 -5.52
C PHE A 32 -0.39 -13.02 -4.85
N LEU A 33 -0.58 -13.53 -3.63
CA LEU A 33 -1.74 -13.25 -2.77
C LEU A 33 -1.28 -12.43 -1.56
N THR A 34 -2.15 -11.56 -1.05
CA THR A 34 -1.88 -10.85 0.20
C THR A 34 -1.81 -11.84 1.36
N LYS A 35 -0.76 -11.74 2.18
CA LYS A 35 -0.63 -12.58 3.38
C LYS A 35 -1.69 -12.19 4.41
N ALA A 36 -2.25 -13.17 5.11
CA ALA A 36 -3.07 -12.90 6.28
C ALA A 36 -2.17 -12.52 7.47
N ARG A 37 -2.67 -11.66 8.38
CA ARG A 37 -1.89 -11.13 9.51
C ARG A 37 -1.30 -12.21 10.43
N HIS A 38 -1.98 -13.34 10.56
CA HIS A 38 -1.52 -14.46 11.39
C HIS A 38 -0.34 -15.23 10.75
N GLU A 39 -0.09 -15.06 9.45
CA GLU A 39 1.02 -15.67 8.71
C GLU A 39 2.28 -14.78 8.67
N TYR A 40 2.22 -13.58 9.28
CA TYR A 40 3.30 -12.61 9.19
C TYR A 40 4.55 -13.08 9.94
N THR A 41 5.66 -13.10 9.22
CA THR A 41 6.99 -13.25 9.82
C THR A 41 7.39 -11.98 10.59
N ASN A 42 8.53 -12.01 11.29
CA ASN A 42 9.04 -10.81 11.97
C ASN A 42 9.36 -9.67 10.99
N GLU A 43 9.83 -10.00 9.78
CA GLU A 43 10.08 -9.04 8.71
C GLU A 43 8.77 -8.43 8.18
N ASP A 44 7.75 -9.27 7.98
CA ASP A 44 6.41 -8.82 7.58
C ASP A 44 5.83 -7.85 8.63
N LYS A 45 5.96 -8.18 9.93
CA LYS A 45 5.53 -7.29 11.02
C LYS A 45 6.27 -5.96 11.00
N LYS A 46 7.59 -5.96 10.72
CA LYS A 46 8.37 -4.72 10.58
C LYS A 46 7.86 -3.85 9.43
N LYS A 47 7.54 -4.46 8.27
CA LYS A 47 6.95 -3.74 7.12
C LYS A 47 5.57 -3.18 7.45
N ALA A 48 4.71 -3.97 8.09
CA ALA A 48 3.39 -3.51 8.51
C ALA A 48 3.46 -2.36 9.54
N ASN A 49 4.44 -2.40 10.44
CA ASN A 49 4.66 -1.30 11.39
C ASN A 49 5.12 -0.02 10.68
N LEU A 50 6.04 -0.14 9.72
CA LEU A 50 6.51 0.99 8.93
C LEU A 50 5.38 1.61 8.11
N ASP A 51 4.52 0.80 7.50
CA ASP A 51 3.31 1.25 6.78
C ASP A 51 2.37 2.06 7.69
N ASN A 52 2.15 1.61 8.92
CA ASN A 52 1.33 2.33 9.90
C ASN A 52 1.97 3.66 10.31
N VAL A 53 3.29 3.69 10.53
CA VAL A 53 4.02 4.92 10.86
C VAL A 53 3.94 5.93 9.72
N ALA A 54 4.15 5.49 8.48
CA ALA A 54 4.05 6.35 7.30
C ALA A 54 2.63 6.93 7.15
N LYS A 55 1.59 6.09 7.32
CA LYS A 55 0.19 6.54 7.33
C LYS A 55 -0.07 7.57 8.42
N ASP A 56 0.36 7.30 9.65
CA ASP A 56 0.18 8.21 10.78
C ASP A 56 0.84 9.58 10.53
N ILE A 57 2.07 9.59 10.01
CA ILE A 57 2.77 10.83 9.63
C ILE A 57 2.00 11.57 8.53
N LEU A 58 1.54 10.85 7.50
CA LEU A 58 0.78 11.44 6.40
C LEU A 58 -0.54 12.05 6.90
N PHE A 59 -1.32 11.29 7.68
CA PHE A 59 -2.57 11.77 8.26
C PHE A 59 -2.35 12.96 9.17
N LYS A 60 -1.36 12.93 10.07
CA LYS A 60 -1.03 14.07 10.95
C LYS A 60 -0.59 15.30 10.18
N THR A 61 0.12 15.13 9.07
CA THR A 61 0.56 16.25 8.22
C THR A 61 -0.63 16.85 7.49
N LEU A 62 -1.49 16.01 6.89
CA LEU A 62 -2.66 16.47 6.15
C LEU A 62 -3.80 16.98 7.05
N ASP A 63 -3.93 16.48 8.28
CA ASP A 63 -4.94 16.91 9.25
C ASP A 63 -4.62 18.29 9.85
N LYS A 64 -3.32 18.59 10.07
CA LYS A 64 -2.87 19.94 10.47
C LYS A 64 -3.31 21.00 9.47
N ASP A 65 -3.22 20.67 8.18
CA ASP A 65 -3.73 21.49 7.10
C ASP A 65 -5.14 21.04 6.71
N LYS A 66 -6.15 21.33 7.56
CA LYS A 66 -7.56 20.92 7.37
C LYS A 66 -8.15 21.17 5.97
N ASN A 67 -7.56 22.07 5.18
CA ASN A 67 -7.94 22.35 3.79
C ASN A 67 -7.17 21.53 2.72
N MET A 68 -6.11 20.80 3.06
CA MET A 68 -5.31 20.00 2.12
C MET A 68 -6.07 18.79 1.60
N PHE A 69 -6.79 18.05 2.45
CA PHE A 69 -7.62 16.93 1.99
C PHE A 69 -8.69 17.36 0.98
N SER A 70 -9.30 18.53 1.17
CA SER A 70 -10.26 19.11 0.22
C SER A 70 -9.59 19.48 -1.11
N LYS A 71 -8.36 19.99 -1.09
CA LYS A 71 -7.58 20.32 -2.29
C LYS A 71 -7.11 19.08 -3.06
N ILE A 72 -6.70 18.02 -2.36
CA ILE A 72 -6.25 16.75 -2.98
C ILE A 72 -7.40 16.04 -3.70
N LYS A 73 -8.63 16.07 -3.18
CA LYS A 73 -9.82 15.51 -3.84
C LYS A 73 -10.10 16.12 -5.22
N ASN A 74 -9.64 17.35 -5.47
CA ASN A 74 -9.82 18.04 -6.75
C ASN A 74 -8.64 17.84 -7.71
N CYS A 75 -7.62 17.07 -7.33
CA CYS A 75 -6.46 16.81 -8.18
C CYS A 75 -6.80 15.75 -9.25
N ALA A 76 -6.75 16.15 -10.53
CA ALA A 76 -7.10 15.29 -11.67
C ALA A 76 -6.26 14.00 -11.75
N THR A 77 -5.02 14.02 -11.24
CA THR A 77 -4.14 12.85 -11.16
C THR A 77 -4.68 11.77 -10.21
N ALA A 78 -5.38 12.13 -9.12
CA ALA A 78 -6.00 11.18 -8.19
C ALA A 78 -7.26 10.51 -8.77
N LYS A 79 -7.95 11.17 -9.71
CA LYS A 79 -9.10 10.62 -10.43
C LYS A 79 -8.72 9.47 -11.38
N GLY A 80 -7.49 9.48 -11.91
CA GLY A 80 -6.95 8.41 -12.75
C GLY A 80 -6.69 7.10 -11.99
N MET A 81 -6.31 7.18 -10.71
CA MET A 81 -5.93 6.02 -9.89
C MET A 81 -7.14 5.20 -9.39
N SER A 82 -8.34 5.79 -9.36
CA SER A 82 -9.57 5.08 -8.95
C SER A 82 -10.24 4.29 -10.09
N SER A 83 -9.75 4.41 -11.33
CA SER A 83 -10.40 3.81 -12.51
C SER A 83 -9.78 2.50 -13.00
N GLN A 84 -8.76 1.96 -12.30
CA GLN A 84 -8.17 0.64 -12.65
C GLN A 84 -8.61 -0.51 -11.74
N LYS A 85 -9.64 -0.31 -10.89
CA LYS A 85 -10.22 -1.41 -10.11
C LYS A 85 -11.38 -2.13 -10.81
N ASP A 86 -11.90 -1.59 -11.91
CA ASP A 86 -12.98 -2.19 -12.68
C ASP A 86 -12.61 -2.30 -14.17
N ARG A 87 -11.67 -3.21 -14.49
CA ARG A 87 -11.66 -3.90 -15.79
C ARG A 87 -10.93 -5.22 -15.71
#